data_AF-A0A1X0BR87-F1
#
_entry.id   AF-A0A1X0BR87-F1
#
_cell.length_a   1.000
_cell.length_b   1.000
_cell.length_c   1.000
_cell.angle_alpha   90.00
_cell.angle_beta   90.00
_cell.angle_gamma   90.00
#
_symmetry.space_group_name_H-M   'P 1'
#
loop_
_entity.id
_entity.type
_entity.pdbx_description
1 polymer ?
#
loop_
_entity_poly.entity_id
_entity_poly.type
_entity_poly.pdbx_seq_one_letter_code
_entity_poly.pdbx_strand_id
1 'polypeptide(L)'
;MQLTVRLSDLDSRTWSTATWASPFTTQLVLAGLIAISWLFGKAPAALHGFASFLAGAATTFLLCLVATVLLFSSSSSRARGIGISILGSFAIVLIGGIVYGFWIIQWQAT
;
A
#
# COMPACT_ATOMS: atom_id res chain seq x y z
N MET A 1 29.20 -2.48 -23.25
CA MET A 1 29.50 -2.69 -21.82
C MET A 1 29.13 -1.51 -20.92
N GLN A 2 29.27 -0.23 -21.31
CA GLN A 2 28.97 0.88 -20.38
C GLN A 2 27.47 1.07 -20.05
N LEU A 3 26.56 0.77 -20.99
CA LEU A 3 25.11 0.90 -20.77
C LEU A 3 24.59 -0.05 -19.68
N THR A 4 25.04 -1.31 -19.69
CA THR A 4 24.63 -2.34 -18.72
C THR A 4 25.09 -2.01 -17.31
N VAL A 5 26.32 -1.46 -17.16
CA VAL A 5 26.85 -1.03 -15.86
C VAL A 5 26.02 0.12 -15.28
N ARG A 6 25.61 1.09 -16.12
CA ARG A 6 24.79 2.23 -15.68
C ARG A 6 23.38 1.81 -15.27
N LEU A 7 22.78 0.88 -16.01
CA LEU A 7 21.48 0.29 -15.66
C LEU A 7 21.56 -0.49 -14.34
N SER A 8 22.62 -1.29 -14.15
CA SER A 8 22.80 -2.04 -12.89
C SER A 8 22.99 -1.14 -11.67
N ASP A 9 23.65 0.02 -11.79
CA ASP A 9 23.81 0.97 -10.68
C ASP A 9 22.47 1.67 -10.34
N LEU A 10 21.69 2.02 -11.36
CA LEU A 10 20.35 2.60 -11.19
C LEU A 10 19.38 1.61 -10.54
N ASP A 11 19.39 0.36 -10.97
CA ASP A 11 18.56 -0.71 -10.37
C ASP A 11 18.97 -1.00 -8.93
N SER A 12 20.27 -1.07 -8.64
CA SER A 12 20.79 -1.29 -7.28
C SER A 12 20.36 -0.18 -6.31
N ARG A 13 20.47 1.09 -6.72
CA ARG A 13 20.01 2.23 -5.92
C ARG A 13 18.51 2.24 -5.71
N THR A 14 17.75 1.87 -6.74
CA THR A 14 16.28 1.77 -6.69
C THR A 14 15.86 0.70 -5.69
N TRP A 15 16.49 -0.48 -5.75
CA TRP A 15 16.22 -1.61 -4.85
C TRP A 15 16.59 -1.30 -3.41
N SER A 16 17.80 -0.75 -3.17
CA SER A 16 18.25 -0.35 -1.84
C SER A 16 17.29 0.67 -1.21
N THR A 17 16.87 1.67 -1.99
CA THR A 17 15.88 2.66 -1.52
C THR A 17 14.55 2.00 -1.16
N ALA A 18 14.08 1.05 -1.98
CA ALA A 18 12.83 0.35 -1.72
C ALA A 18 12.90 -0.47 -0.41
N THR A 19 13.98 -1.20 -0.17
CA THR A 19 14.14 -1.99 1.05
C THR A 19 14.21 -1.11 2.29
N TRP A 20 14.96 0.00 2.23
CA TRP A 20 15.08 0.93 3.37
C TRP A 20 13.79 1.71 3.66
N ALA A 21 12.99 2.01 2.63
CA ALA A 21 11.71 2.70 2.80
C ALA A 21 10.59 1.79 3.29
N SER A 22 10.71 0.47 3.08
CA SER A 22 9.67 -0.54 3.36
C SER A 22 8.99 -0.43 4.73
N PRO A 23 9.70 -0.34 5.87
CA PRO A 23 9.02 -0.26 7.16
C PRO A 23 8.17 1.01 7.29
N PHE A 24 8.65 2.14 6.79
CA PHE A 24 7.93 3.41 6.85
C PHE A 24 6.74 3.42 5.89
N THR A 25 6.90 2.91 4.66
CA THR A 25 5.80 2.84 3.70
C THR A 25 4.73 1.84 4.14
N THR A 26 5.11 0.72 4.74
CA THR A 26 4.16 -0.25 5.30
C THR A 26 3.31 0.38 6.38
N GLN A 27 3.95 1.08 7.33
CA GLN A 27 3.21 1.76 8.39
C GLN A 27 2.33 2.88 7.88
N LEU A 28 2.79 3.65 6.88
CA LEU A 28 1.99 4.69 6.26
C LEU A 28 0.73 4.12 5.59
N VAL A 29 0.87 3.03 4.82
CA VAL A 29 -0.24 2.38 4.13
C VAL A 29 -1.22 1.76 5.13
N LEU A 30 -0.71 1.11 6.18
CA LEU A 30 -1.54 0.54 7.23
C LEU A 30 -2.32 1.62 8.00
N ALA A 31 -1.65 2.70 8.39
CA ALA A 31 -2.30 3.83 9.06
C ALA A 31 -3.38 4.46 8.18
N GLY A 32 -3.09 4.64 6.88
CA GLY A 32 -4.06 5.10 5.90
C GLY A 32 -5.28 4.18 5.80
N LEU A 33 -5.07 2.86 5.73
CA LEU A 33 -6.14 1.87 5.71
C LEU A 33 -7.05 1.98 6.94
N ILE A 34 -6.45 2.04 8.13
CA ILE A 34 -7.20 2.12 9.39
C ILE A 34 -7.99 3.44 9.45
N ALA A 35 -7.34 4.57 9.16
CA ALA A 35 -7.97 5.89 9.22
C ALA A 35 -9.15 6.02 8.24
N ILE A 36 -8.97 5.54 7.00
CA ILE A 36 -10.03 5.57 5.99
C ILE A 36 -11.17 4.63 6.40
N SER A 37 -10.87 3.40 6.79
CA SER A 37 -11.90 2.43 7.23
C SER A 37 -12.69 2.96 8.43
N TRP A 38 -12.02 3.62 9.38
CA TRP A 38 -12.65 4.27 10.52
C TRP A 38 -13.58 5.42 10.10
N LEU A 39 -13.15 6.24 9.13
CA LEU A 39 -13.97 7.33 8.60
C LEU A 39 -15.24 6.81 7.91
N PHE A 40 -15.13 5.72 7.13
CA PHE A 40 -16.29 5.05 6.53
C PHE A 40 -17.23 4.45 7.59
N GLY A 41 -16.70 3.91 8.69
CA GLY A 41 -17.51 3.42 9.81
C GLY A 41 -18.26 4.52 10.56
N LYS A 42 -17.80 5.78 10.48
CA LYS A 42 -18.46 6.95 11.07
C LYS A 42 -19.52 7.59 10.18
N ALA A 43 -19.59 7.22 8.90
CA ALA A 43 -20.49 7.84 7.95
C ALA A 43 -21.96 7.44 8.21
N PRO A 44 -22.93 8.39 8.22
CA PRO A 44 -24.34 8.09 8.50
C PRO A 44 -25.03 7.22 7.42
N ALA A 45 -24.45 7.11 6.23
CA ALA A 45 -24.87 6.19 5.16
C ALA A 45 -24.12 4.83 5.24
N ALA A 46 -23.94 4.31 6.46
CA ALA A 46 -23.01 3.22 6.74
C ALA A 46 -23.31 1.92 5.97
N LEU A 47 -22.39 1.57 5.08
CA LEU A 47 -22.16 0.18 4.67
C LEU A 47 -21.80 -0.62 5.94
N HIS A 48 -22.62 -1.59 6.33
CA HIS A 48 -22.43 -2.30 7.60
C HIS A 48 -21.19 -3.21 7.53
N GLY A 49 -20.32 -3.12 8.56
CA GLY A 49 -19.20 -4.03 8.81
C GLY A 49 -18.27 -4.25 7.61
N PHE A 50 -18.40 -5.42 6.98
CA PHE A 50 -17.54 -5.84 5.86
C PHE A 50 -17.54 -4.84 4.70
N ALA A 51 -18.69 -4.25 4.38
CA ALA A 51 -18.80 -3.39 3.22
C ALA A 51 -18.12 -2.01 3.44
N SER A 52 -18.09 -1.48 4.67
CA SER A 52 -17.31 -0.27 4.98
C SER A 52 -15.81 -0.56 5.04
N PHE A 53 -15.40 -1.71 5.56
CA PHE A 53 -14.01 -2.14 5.50
C PHE A 53 -13.52 -2.31 4.06
N LEU A 54 -14.33 -2.94 3.19
CA LEU A 54 -14.01 -3.13 1.78
C LEU A 54 -13.94 -1.79 1.03
N ALA A 55 -14.85 -0.86 1.30
CA ALA A 55 -14.80 0.50 0.75
C ALA A 55 -13.54 1.26 1.21
N GLY A 56 -13.15 1.11 2.47
CA GLY A 56 -11.92 1.67 3.01
C GLY A 56 -10.68 1.10 2.34
N ALA A 57 -10.59 -0.23 2.23
CA ALA A 57 -9.51 -0.93 1.54
C ALA A 57 -9.40 -0.54 0.05
N ALA A 58 -10.53 -0.46 -0.66
CA ALA A 58 -10.56 -0.02 -2.05
C ALA A 58 -10.08 1.43 -2.20
N THR A 59 -10.47 2.32 -1.29
CA THR A 59 -10.04 3.71 -1.30
C THR A 59 -8.54 3.83 -1.03
N THR A 60 -8.02 3.13 -0.01
CA THR A 60 -6.58 3.08 0.27
C THR A 60 -5.78 2.51 -0.90
N PHE A 61 -6.30 1.47 -1.56
CA PHE A 61 -5.69 0.91 -2.77
C PHE A 61 -5.56 1.96 -3.87
N LEU A 62 -6.65 2.68 -4.17
CA LEU A 62 -6.63 3.71 -5.21
C LEU A 62 -5.62 4.81 -4.90
N LEU A 63 -5.52 5.25 -3.63
CA LEU A 63 -4.53 6.24 -3.22
C LEU A 63 -3.09 5.72 -3.38
N CYS A 64 -2.83 4.48 -2.98
CA CYS A 64 -1.51 3.85 -3.14
C CYS A 64 -1.16 3.65 -4.62
N LEU A 65 -2.13 3.29 -5.44
CA LEU A 65 -1.98 3.11 -6.88
C LEU A 65 -1.62 4.44 -7.56
N VAL A 66 -2.36 5.51 -7.25
CA VAL A 66 -2.07 6.85 -7.76
C VAL A 66 -0.68 7.31 -7.33
N ALA A 67 -0.34 7.17 -6.04
CA ALA A 67 0.99 7.52 -5.55
C ALA A 67 2.11 6.75 -6.26
N THR A 68 1.92 5.44 -6.46
CA THR A 68 2.87 4.59 -7.18
C THR A 68 3.04 5.06 -8.62
N VAL A 69 1.95 5.26 -9.37
CA VAL A 69 1.99 5.73 -10.76
C VAL A 69 2.71 7.07 -10.89
N LEU A 70 2.42 8.02 -9.99
CA LEU A 70 3.07 9.34 -9.96
C LEU A 70 4.58 9.24 -9.64
N LEU A 71 4.98 8.31 -8.78
CA LEU A 71 6.38 8.09 -8.45
C LEU A 71 7.15 7.40 -9.59
N PHE A 72 6.48 6.52 -10.34
CA PHE A 72 7.06 5.85 -11.51
C PHE A 72 7.20 6.77 -12.72
N SER A 73 6.32 7.76 -12.88
CA SER A 73 6.43 8.77 -13.94
C SER A 73 7.58 9.76 -13.71
N SER A 74 8.14 9.81 -12.49
CA SER A 74 9.32 10.62 -12.18
C SER A 74 10.60 10.03 -12.80
N SER A 75 11.48 10.92 -13.27
CA SER A 75 12.83 10.58 -13.78
C SER A 75 13.82 10.20 -12.67
N SER A 76 13.42 10.30 -11.39
CA SER A 76 14.27 10.03 -10.23
C SER A 76 14.24 8.56 -9.83
N SER A 77 15.41 7.91 -9.76
CA SER A 77 15.57 6.54 -9.24
C SER A 77 15.09 6.38 -7.80
N ARG A 78 15.19 7.43 -6.98
CA ARG A 78 14.69 7.41 -5.60
C ARG A 78 13.16 7.37 -5.56
N ALA A 79 12.51 8.13 -6.44
CA ALA A 79 11.05 8.13 -6.55
C ALA A 79 10.54 6.74 -6.96
N ARG A 80 11.18 6.10 -7.95
CA ARG A 80 10.86 4.72 -8.36
C ARG A 80 11.06 3.71 -7.22
N GLY A 81 12.13 3.83 -6.45
CA GLY A 81 12.38 2.96 -5.28
C GLY A 81 11.28 3.09 -4.21
N ILE A 82 10.84 4.31 -3.92
CA ILE A 82 9.70 4.56 -3.02
C ILE A 82 8.40 3.99 -3.61
N GLY A 83 8.18 4.14 -4.91
CA GLY A 83 7.02 3.57 -5.60
C GLY A 83 6.95 2.04 -5.48
N ILE A 84 8.09 1.35 -5.67
CA ILE A 84 8.19 -0.12 -5.46
C ILE A 84 7.92 -0.48 -4.00
N SER A 85 8.44 0.29 -3.06
CA SER A 85 8.20 0.10 -1.63
C SER A 85 6.72 0.21 -1.29
N ILE A 86 6.02 1.23 -1.80
CA ILE A 86 4.58 1.43 -1.61
C ILE A 86 3.79 0.26 -2.20
N LEU A 87 4.15 -0.20 -3.41
CA LEU A 87 3.49 -1.32 -4.06
C LEU A 87 3.59 -2.61 -3.22
N GLY A 88 4.79 -2.95 -2.75
CA GLY A 88 5.01 -4.12 -1.90
C GLY A 88 4.33 -3.98 -0.53
N SER A 89 4.42 -2.80 0.07
CA SER A 89 3.78 -2.48 1.35
C SER A 89 2.26 -2.64 1.26
N PHE A 90 1.65 -2.11 0.21
CA PHE A 90 0.22 -2.25 -0.04
C PHE A 90 -0.18 -3.71 -0.22
N ALA A 91 0.58 -4.51 -0.96
CA ALA A 91 0.29 -5.94 -1.12
C ALA A 91 0.25 -6.66 0.23
N ILE A 92 1.24 -6.43 1.10
CA ILE A 92 1.31 -7.02 2.44
C ILE A 92 0.12 -6.57 3.31
N VAL A 93 -0.17 -5.27 3.33
CA VAL A 93 -1.29 -4.71 4.11
C VAL A 93 -2.63 -5.25 3.61
N LEU A 94 -2.81 -5.42 2.30
CA LEU A 94 -4.02 -5.98 1.72
C LEU A 94 -4.20 -7.45 2.13
N ILE A 95 -3.14 -8.26 2.04
CA ILE A 95 -3.17 -9.66 2.46
C ILE A 95 -3.52 -9.75 3.95
N GLY A 96 -2.84 -8.99 4.80
CA GLY A 96 -3.13 -8.94 6.24
C GLY A 96 -4.55 -8.48 6.54
N GLY A 97 -5.03 -7.46 5.83
CA GLY A 97 -6.39 -6.93 5.94
C GLY A 97 -7.46 -7.94 5.52
N ILE A 98 -7.22 -8.72 4.46
CA ILE A 98 -8.11 -9.80 4.02
C ILE A 98 -8.17 -10.90 5.09
N VAL A 99 -7.03 -11.35 5.59
CA VAL A 99 -6.96 -12.37 6.66
C VAL A 99 -7.71 -11.89 7.91
N TYR A 100 -7.48 -10.64 8.32
CA TYR A 100 -8.20 -10.02 9.44
C TYR A 100 -9.71 -9.94 9.17
N GLY A 101 -10.10 -9.51 7.97
CA GLY A 101 -11.50 -9.43 7.54
C GLY A 101 -12.21 -10.78 7.59
N PHE A 102 -11.55 -11.86 7.15
CA PHE A 102 -12.12 -13.20 7.28
C PHE A 102 -12.19 -13.68 8.74
N TRP A 103 -11.15 -13.39 9.53
CA TRP A 103 -11.12 -13.77 10.94
C TRP A 103 -12.23 -13.10 11.76
N ILE A 104 -12.50 -11.82 11.51
CA ILE A 104 -13.58 -11.09 12.20
C ILE A 104 -14.97 -11.61 11.78
N ILE A 105 -15.16 -12.00 10.51
CA ILE A 105 -16.43 -12.61 10.05
C ILE A 105 -16.66 -13.96 10.74
N GLN A 106 -15.62 -14.80 10.86
CA GLN A 106 -15.71 -16.07 11.57
C GLN A 106 -16.07 -15.89 13.05
N TRP A 107 -15.48 -14.88 13.71
CA TRP A 107 -15.77 -14.56 15.12
C TRP A 107 -17.22 -14.12 15.38
N GLN A 108 -17.91 -13.53 14.40
CA GLN A 108 -19.31 -13.16 14.55
C GLN A 108 -20.29 -14.33 14.34
N ALA A 109 -19.81 -15.48 13.87
CA ALA A 109 -20.63 -16.66 13.61
C ALA A 109 -20.59 -17.71 14.74
N THR A 110 -19.79 -17.49 15.79
CA THR A 110 -19.67 -18.32 17.00
C THR A 110 -20.29 -17.64 18.20
#